data_AF-A0A536X422-F1
#
_entry.id   AF-A0A536X422-F1
#
_cell.length_a   1.000
_cell.length_b   1.000
_cell.length_c   1.000
_cell.angle_alpha   90.00
_cell.angle_beta   90.00
_cell.angle_gamma   90.00
#
_symmetry.space_group_name_H-M   'P 1'
#
loop_
_entity.id
_entity.type
_entity.pdbx_description
1 polymer ?
#
loop_
_entity_poly.entity_id
_entity_poly.type
_entity_poly.pdbx_seq_one_letter_code
_entity_poly.pdbx_strand_id
1 'polypeptide(L)' 'GIPFLVSRSGLTQMGYDIAQKVGMTMIGRATGKHFLLFTGTERFRADV' A
#
# COMPACT_ATOMS: atom_id res chain seq x y z
N GLY A 1 -7.50 4.04 -13.69
CA GLY A 1 -7.73 3.19 -12.50
C GLY A 1 -7.32 3.95 -11.25
N ILE A 2 -7.61 3.42 -10.06
CA ILE A 2 -7.15 3.97 -8.77
C ILE A 2 -5.77 3.36 -8.47
N PRO A 3 -4.66 4.13 -8.54
CA PRO A 3 -3.31 3.55 -8.43
C PRO A 3 -2.85 3.35 -6.98
N PHE A 4 -3.48 4.03 -6.02
CA PHE A 4 -3.13 3.99 -4.60
C PHE A 4 -4.37 3.78 -3.74
N LEU A 5 -4.24 2.92 -2.73
CA LEU A 5 -5.22 2.76 -1.67
C LEU A 5 -4.53 2.90 -0.32
N VAL A 6 -5.10 3.75 0.54
CA VAL A 6 -4.56 4.04 1.87
C VAL A 6 -5.59 3.64 2.92
N SER A 7 -5.17 2.86 3.91
CA SER A 7 -6.01 2.45 5.02
C SER A 7 -5.36 2.69 6.39
N ARG A 8 -6.17 3.09 7.37
CA ARG A 8 -5.78 3.11 8.78
C ARG A 8 -5.68 1.69 9.36
N SER A 9 -6.50 0.77 8.86
CA SER A 9 -6.39 -0.65 9.19
C SER A 9 -5.33 -1.33 8.32
N GLY A 10 -5.17 -2.64 8.49
CA GLY A 10 -4.38 -3.45 7.56
C GLY A 10 -5.21 -3.87 6.36
N LEU A 11 -4.77 -4.95 5.72
CA LEU A 11 -5.53 -5.65 4.70
C LEU A 11 -5.54 -7.14 4.98
N THR A 12 -6.44 -7.85 4.31
CA THR A 12 -6.46 -9.32 4.29
C THR A 12 -5.47 -9.85 3.25
N GLN A 13 -5.12 -11.13 3.34
CA GLN A 13 -4.29 -11.80 2.33
C GLN A 13 -4.90 -11.71 0.93
N MET A 14 -6.22 -11.91 0.81
CA MET A 14 -6.93 -11.75 -0.46
C MET A 14 -6.74 -10.33 -1.04
N GLY A 15 -6.86 -9.29 -0.20
CA GLY A 15 -6.65 -7.91 -0.65
C GLY A 15 -5.22 -7.66 -1.13
N TYR A 16 -4.23 -8.33 -0.54
CA TYR A 16 -2.82 -8.23 -0.91
C TYR A 16 -2.60 -8.81 -2.29
N ASP A 17 -3.11 -10.02 -2.50
CA ASP A 17 -2.97 -10.75 -3.75
C ASP A 17 -3.65 -10.01 -4.91
N ILE A 18 -4.81 -9.38 -4.65
CA ILE A 18 -5.50 -8.54 -5.64
C ILE A 18 -4.64 -7.31 -5.97
N ALA A 19 -4.15 -6.59 -4.96
CA ALA A 19 -3.33 -5.39 -5.17
C ALA A 19 -2.08 -5.68 -6.01
N GLN A 20 -1.41 -6.81 -5.74
CA GLN A 20 -0.30 -7.31 -6.54
C GLN A 20 -0.71 -7.59 -8.00
N LYS A 21 -1.78 -8.36 -8.21
CA LYS A 21 -2.26 -8.74 -9.55
C LYS A 21 -2.63 -7.55 -10.43
N VAL A 22 -3.21 -6.50 -9.83
CA VAL A 22 -3.65 -5.31 -10.58
C VAL A 22 -2.59 -4.19 -10.61
N GLY A 23 -1.43 -4.39 -9.97
CA GLY A 23 -0.37 -3.39 -9.91
C GLY A 23 -0.75 -2.13 -9.11
N MET A 24 -1.64 -2.26 -8.12
CA MET A 24 -2.07 -1.18 -7.23
C MET A 24 -1.11 -1.08 -6.04
N THR A 25 -0.79 0.15 -5.64
CA THR A 25 -0.04 0.42 -4.41
C THR A 25 -0.97 0.41 -3.19
N MET A 26 -0.67 -0.43 -2.22
CA MET A 26 -1.40 -0.52 -0.95
C MET A 26 -0.56 0.01 0.20
N ILE A 27 -1.08 1.03 0.88
CA ILE A 27 -0.55 1.55 2.14
C ILE A 27 -1.55 1.20 3.24
N GLY A 28 -1.11 0.56 4.32
CA GLY A 28 -1.98 0.30 5.47
C GLY A 28 -1.30 0.61 6.79
N ARG A 29 -2.05 0.48 7.88
CA ARG A 29 -1.66 0.94 9.22
C ARG A 29 -1.25 2.42 9.23
N ALA A 30 -1.79 3.22 8.30
CA ALA A 30 -1.41 4.61 8.14
C ALA A 30 -1.98 5.45 9.29
N THR A 31 -1.10 5.90 10.20
CA THR A 31 -1.43 6.79 11.32
C THR A 31 -0.34 7.85 11.48
N GLY A 32 -0.70 9.12 11.28
CA GLY A 32 0.25 10.22 11.30
C GLY A 32 1.33 10.01 10.23
N LYS A 33 2.60 9.97 10.65
CA LYS A 33 3.77 9.72 9.78
C LYS A 33 4.17 8.24 9.68
N HIS A 34 3.46 7.34 10.36
CA HIS A 34 3.77 5.90 10.36
C HIS A 34 2.83 5.18 9.41
N PHE A 35 3.38 4.29 8.58
CA PHE A 35 2.62 3.47 7.65
C PHE A 35 3.41 2.22 7.29
N LEU A 36 2.70 1.23 6.74
CA LEU A 36 3.29 0.07 6.08
C LEU A 36 2.97 0.12 4.59
N LEU A 37 3.99 -0.02 3.76
CA LEU A 37 3.85 -0.17 2.32
C LEU A 37 3.79 -1.66 1.99
N PHE A 38 2.61 -2.13 1.61
CA PHE A 38 2.40 -3.55 1.31
C PHE A 38 2.78 -3.89 -0.13
N THR A 39 2.46 -3.01 -1.08
CA THR A 39 2.70 -3.24 -2.52
C THR A 39 3.10 -1.93 -3.19
N GLY A 40 3.79 -1.98 -4.33
CA GLY A 40 4.10 -0.80 -5.13
C GLY A 40 5.30 0.01 -4.64
N THR A 41 6.31 -0.65 -4.04
CA THR A 41 7.55 -0.05 -3.53
C THR A 41 8.33 0.72 -4.58
N GLU A 42 8.24 0.31 -5.85
CA GLU A 42 8.85 0.97 -7.00
C GLU A 42 8.35 2.41 -7.22
N ARG A 43 7.19 2.78 -6.66
CA ARG A 43 6.63 4.14 -6.74
C ARG A 43 7.10 5.07 -5.62
N PHE A 44 7.90 4.59 -4.67
CA PHE A 44 8.38 5.37 -3.54
C PHE A 44 9.86 5.67 -3.64
N ARG A 45 10.24 6.84 -3.16
CA ARG A 45 11.63 7.24 -2.92
C ARG A 45 11.77 7.53 -1.43
N ALA A 46 12.80 6.97 -0.81
CA ALA A 46 13.21 7.40 0.50
C ALA A 46 13.98 8.70 0.33
N ASP A 47 13.53 9.76 1.00
CA ASP A 47 14.34 10.95 1.18
C ASP A 47 15.46 10.59 2.18
N VAL A 48 16.71 10.74 1.74
CA VAL A 48 17.92 10.58 2.56
C VAL A 48 18.20 11.84 3.37
#